data_AF-A0A497VHF7-F1
#
_entry.id   AF-A0A497VHF7-F1
#
_cell.length_a   1.000
_cell.length_b   1.000
_cell.length_c   1.000
_cell.angle_alpha   90.00
_cell.angle_beta   90.00
_cell.angle_gamma   90.00
#
_symmetry.space_group_name_H-M   'P 1'
#
loop_
_entity.id
_entity.type
_entity.pdbx_description
1 polymer ?
#
loop_
_entity_poly.entity_id
_entity_poly.type
_entity_poly.pdbx_seq_one_letter_code
_entity_poly.pdbx_strand_id
1 'polypeptide(L)'
;MKYLDLPLGRSGLACAAASLALCLPMSTLHAQTSEDASLARGAQEDSTPQQRYQTAIREAGGGLKISLEECKAAPATERTACNAQARARYTEDMAAAKALLKNPEARPLNVTGGPIRSTITAMDVKP
;
A
#
# COMPACT_ATOMS: atom_id res chain seq x y z
N MET A 1 61.05 3.65 -31.43
CA MET A 1 62.23 3.62 -30.54
C MET A 1 61.84 2.85 -29.29
N LYS A 2 62.56 1.78 -28.96
CA LYS A 2 62.32 0.89 -27.81
C LYS A 2 63.64 0.67 -27.05
N TYR A 3 63.50 0.48 -25.73
CA TYR A 3 64.48 0.04 -24.70
C TYR A 3 65.36 1.17 -24.13
N LEU A 4 65.62 1.33 -22.82
CA LEU A 4 65.37 0.63 -21.54
C LEU A 4 65.25 1.73 -20.43
N ASP A 5 64.77 1.54 -19.20
CA ASP A 5 65.39 0.80 -18.08
C ASP A 5 64.46 0.71 -16.85
N LEU A 6 64.55 -0.41 -16.12
CA LEU A 6 63.96 -0.72 -14.81
C LEU A 6 64.83 -0.17 -13.66
N PRO A 7 64.35 0.09 -12.41
CA PRO A 7 64.15 -1.02 -11.45
C PRO A 7 63.14 -0.82 -10.28
N LEU A 8 62.80 -1.99 -9.70
CA LEU A 8 62.49 -2.35 -8.30
C LEU A 8 62.20 -1.25 -7.25
N GLY A 9 61.02 -1.37 -6.64
CA GLY A 9 60.90 -1.83 -5.24
C GLY A 9 61.09 -0.80 -4.12
N ARG A 10 60.02 -0.54 -3.36
CA ARG A 10 60.11 -0.31 -1.91
C ARG A 10 58.75 -0.53 -1.23
N SER A 11 58.71 -1.61 -0.45
CA SER A 11 57.66 -1.96 0.49
C SER A 11 57.54 -0.94 1.62
N GLY A 12 56.30 -0.71 2.05
CA GLY A 12 55.93 -0.46 3.45
C GLY A 12 56.03 0.97 3.95
N LEU A 13 54.90 1.62 4.21
CA LEU A 13 54.76 2.42 5.42
C LEU A 13 53.28 2.57 5.84
N ALA A 14 53.07 2.25 7.11
CA ALA A 14 51.87 2.32 7.93
C ALA A 14 50.78 3.34 7.54
N CYS A 15 49.54 2.85 7.42
CA CYS A 15 48.35 3.67 7.62
C CYS A 15 48.25 4.03 9.10
N ALA A 16 48.68 5.25 9.45
CA ALA A 16 48.44 5.85 10.74
C ALA A 16 46.97 6.28 10.84
N ALA A 17 46.32 5.84 11.92
CA ALA A 17 44.97 6.22 12.29
C ALA A 17 44.86 7.72 12.58
N ALA A 18 43.77 8.35 12.15
CA ALA A 18 43.28 9.60 12.74
C ALA A 18 41.78 9.78 12.48
N SER A 19 41.01 9.72 13.57
CA SER A 19 39.81 10.55 13.80
C SER A 19 38.50 10.16 13.09
N LEU A 20 37.90 9.03 13.52
CA LEU A 20 36.43 8.88 13.50
C LEU A 20 35.85 9.57 14.73
N ALA A 21 35.48 10.85 14.63
CA ALA A 21 34.63 11.47 15.63
C ALA A 21 33.87 12.68 15.06
N LEU A 22 32.54 12.59 15.15
CA LEU A 22 31.53 13.63 14.94
C LEU A 22 31.22 14.06 13.50
N CYS A 23 30.27 13.37 12.87
CA CYS A 23 29.13 14.00 12.19
C CYS A 23 27.93 13.05 12.32
N LEU A 24 26.95 13.44 13.12
CA LEU A 24 25.70 12.71 13.36
C LEU A 24 24.93 12.49 12.03
N PRO A 25 24.11 11.44 11.91
CA PRO A 25 23.21 11.30 10.78
C PRO A 25 22.08 12.32 10.90
N MET A 26 22.24 13.50 10.29
CA MET A 26 21.16 14.48 10.05
C MET A 26 20.10 13.98 9.05
N SER A 27 20.11 12.70 8.69
CA SER A 27 19.27 12.11 7.65
C SER A 27 17.93 11.58 8.15
N THR A 28 17.69 11.53 9.47
CA THR A 28 16.46 10.94 10.03
C THR A 28 15.24 11.86 9.93
N LEU A 29 15.43 13.19 10.01
CA LEU A 29 14.32 14.15 9.97
C LEU A 29 13.70 14.30 8.56
N HIS A 30 14.52 14.15 7.50
CA HIS A 30 14.05 14.22 6.12
C HIS A 30 13.33 12.93 5.67
N ALA A 31 13.69 11.77 6.24
CA ALA A 31 13.04 10.51 5.96
C ALA A 31 11.62 10.48 6.57
N GLN A 32 11.45 10.92 7.81
CA GLN A 32 10.12 10.96 8.45
C GLN A 32 9.17 11.95 7.75
N THR A 33 9.65 13.15 7.43
CA THR A 33 8.82 14.16 6.74
C THR A 33 8.42 13.76 5.31
N SER A 34 9.26 13.02 4.60
CA SER A 34 8.95 12.55 3.24
C SER A 34 8.01 11.35 3.21
N GLU A 35 8.09 10.46 4.21
CA GLU A 35 7.14 9.39 4.46
C GLU A 35 5.77 9.96 4.89
N ASP A 36 5.73 10.87 5.87
CA ASP A 36 4.50 11.55 6.31
C ASP A 36 3.82 12.32 5.18
N ALA A 37 4.59 13.02 4.35
CA ALA A 37 4.05 13.69 3.18
C ALA A 37 3.52 12.70 2.13
N SER A 38 4.10 11.51 2.02
CA SER A 38 3.64 10.46 1.10
C SER A 38 2.36 9.79 1.61
N LEU A 39 2.25 9.56 2.91
CA LEU A 39 1.03 9.08 3.56
C LEU A 39 -0.10 10.10 3.45
N ALA A 40 0.18 11.38 3.71
CA ALA A 40 -0.81 12.47 3.58
C ALA A 40 -1.35 12.62 2.15
N ARG A 41 -0.53 12.37 1.13
CA ARG A 41 -0.98 12.37 -0.27
C ARG A 41 -1.85 11.16 -0.64
N GLY A 42 -1.61 10.00 -0.01
CA GLY A 42 -2.33 8.76 -0.29
C GLY A 42 -3.63 8.57 0.50
N ALA A 43 -3.81 9.29 1.61
CA ALA A 43 -4.90 9.09 2.56
C ALA A 43 -6.07 10.07 2.39
N GLN A 44 -6.30 10.61 1.18
CA GLN A 44 -7.44 11.49 0.95
C GLN A 44 -8.72 10.65 0.93
N GLU A 45 -9.51 10.75 2.00
CA GLU A 45 -10.81 10.09 2.08
C GLU A 45 -11.84 10.71 1.13
N ASP A 46 -12.80 9.90 0.69
CA ASP A 46 -13.96 10.37 -0.06
C ASP A 46 -14.88 11.20 0.87
N SER A 47 -14.68 12.52 0.84
CA SER A 47 -15.35 13.49 1.70
C SER A 47 -16.81 13.77 1.32
N THR A 48 -17.21 13.48 0.08
CA THR A 48 -18.57 13.75 -0.43
C THR A 48 -19.32 12.46 -0.78
N PRO A 49 -20.67 12.45 -0.68
CA PRO A 49 -21.48 11.31 -1.14
C PRO A 49 -21.22 10.93 -2.61
N GLN A 50 -20.96 11.92 -3.46
CA GLN A 50 -20.66 11.71 -4.88
C GLN A 50 -19.31 11.03 -5.08
N GLN A 51 -18.27 11.42 -4.35
CA GLN A 51 -16.97 10.75 -4.38
C GLN A 51 -17.10 9.30 -3.92
N ARG A 52 -17.77 9.07 -2.77
CA ARG A 52 -18.02 7.72 -2.24
C ARG A 52 -18.77 6.84 -3.24
N TYR A 53 -19.79 7.39 -3.90
CA TYR A 53 -20.52 6.69 -4.95
C TYR A 53 -19.63 6.32 -6.14
N GLN A 54 -18.81 7.26 -6.63
CA GLN A 54 -17.91 7.02 -7.76
C GLN A 54 -16.86 5.95 -7.44
N THR A 55 -16.28 6.00 -6.24
CA THR A 55 -15.35 4.99 -5.75
C THR A 55 -16.04 3.63 -5.65
N ALA A 56 -17.22 3.55 -5.03
CA ALA A 56 -17.97 2.30 -4.88
C ALA A 56 -18.33 1.65 -6.23
N ILE A 57 -18.69 2.42 -7.26
CA ILE A 57 -18.93 1.87 -8.61
C ILE A 57 -17.64 1.29 -9.20
N ARG A 58 -16.50 1.97 -9.01
CA ARG A 58 -15.21 1.53 -9.53
C ARG A 58 -14.76 0.24 -8.86
N GLU A 59 -14.95 0.16 -7.55
CA GLU A 59 -14.69 -1.04 -6.75
C GLU A 59 -15.58 -2.20 -7.18
N ALA A 60 -16.90 -1.99 -7.29
CA ALA A 60 -17.85 -3.00 -7.74
C ALA A 60 -17.53 -3.53 -9.16
N GLY A 61 -17.20 -2.62 -10.09
CA GLY A 61 -16.80 -3.00 -11.45
C GLY A 61 -15.48 -3.76 -11.49
N GLY A 62 -14.51 -3.35 -10.66
CA GLY A 62 -13.24 -4.07 -10.49
C GLY A 62 -13.44 -5.47 -9.91
N GLY A 63 -14.27 -5.59 -8.88
CA GLY A 63 -14.65 -6.85 -8.25
C GLY A 63 -15.33 -7.79 -9.24
N LEU A 64 -16.33 -7.30 -10.00
CA LEU A 64 -16.98 -8.09 -11.04
C LEU A 64 -15.98 -8.61 -12.07
N LYS A 65 -15.05 -7.78 -12.53
CA LYS A 65 -14.01 -8.20 -13.48
C LYS A 65 -13.20 -9.36 -12.91
N ILE A 66 -12.73 -9.24 -11.67
CA ILE A 66 -11.95 -10.29 -11.00
C ILE A 66 -12.78 -11.56 -10.86
N SER A 67 -14.01 -11.47 -10.35
CA SER A 67 -14.90 -12.62 -10.17
C SER A 67 -15.21 -13.33 -11.50
N LEU A 68 -15.37 -12.59 -12.61
CA LEU A 68 -15.56 -13.21 -13.92
C LEU A 68 -14.31 -13.95 -14.41
N GLU A 69 -13.10 -13.44 -14.15
CA GLU A 69 -11.86 -14.17 -14.44
C GLU A 69 -11.74 -15.43 -13.58
N GLU A 70 -12.08 -15.35 -12.29
CA GLU A 70 -12.14 -16.52 -11.40
C GLU A 70 -13.14 -17.57 -11.91
N CYS A 71 -14.32 -17.13 -12.37
CA CYS A 71 -15.31 -18.04 -12.96
C CYS A 71 -14.81 -18.72 -14.24
N LYS A 72 -13.90 -18.11 -15.01
CA LYS A 72 -13.31 -18.79 -16.18
C LYS A 72 -12.43 -19.96 -15.77
N ALA A 73 -11.71 -19.83 -14.65
CA ALA A 73 -10.89 -20.90 -14.08
C ALA A 73 -11.72 -22.03 -13.43
N ALA A 74 -13.01 -21.79 -13.17
CA ALA A 74 -13.91 -22.78 -12.59
C ALA A 74 -14.23 -23.95 -13.57
N PRO A 75 -14.59 -25.14 -13.02
CA PRO A 75 -15.08 -26.27 -13.80
C PRO A 75 -16.24 -25.87 -14.72
N ALA A 76 -16.31 -26.46 -15.92
CA ALA A 76 -17.32 -26.10 -16.92
C ALA A 76 -18.76 -26.28 -16.41
N THR A 77 -18.99 -27.27 -15.54
CA THR A 77 -20.29 -27.56 -14.90
C THR A 77 -20.72 -26.48 -13.91
N GLU A 78 -19.78 -25.75 -13.30
CA GLU A 78 -20.04 -24.75 -12.26
C GLU A 78 -19.97 -23.32 -12.80
N ARG A 79 -19.33 -23.13 -13.96
CA ARG A 79 -19.06 -21.82 -14.55
C ARG A 79 -20.30 -20.95 -14.71
N THR A 80 -21.42 -21.51 -15.16
CA THR A 80 -22.66 -20.75 -15.35
C THR A 80 -23.19 -20.22 -14.02
N ALA A 81 -23.21 -21.07 -12.98
CA ALA A 81 -23.64 -20.67 -11.65
C ALA A 81 -22.71 -19.61 -11.05
N CYS A 82 -21.40 -19.78 -11.20
CA CYS A 82 -20.41 -18.79 -10.77
C CYS A 82 -20.64 -17.42 -11.44
N ASN A 83 -20.82 -17.40 -12.77
CA ASN A 83 -21.09 -16.16 -13.50
C ASN A 83 -22.38 -15.48 -13.04
N ALA A 84 -23.44 -16.26 -12.78
CA ALA A 84 -24.70 -15.74 -12.27
C ALA A 84 -24.52 -15.12 -10.88
N GLN A 85 -23.81 -15.79 -9.99
CA GLN A 85 -23.51 -15.29 -8.64
C GLN A 85 -22.69 -14.01 -8.68
N ALA A 86 -21.63 -13.95 -9.50
CA ALA A 86 -20.81 -12.75 -9.66
C ALA A 86 -21.63 -11.54 -10.13
N ARG A 87 -22.55 -11.74 -11.08
CA ARG A 87 -23.44 -10.68 -11.58
C ARG A 87 -24.50 -10.27 -10.56
N ALA A 88 -25.04 -11.23 -9.79
CA ALA A 88 -25.95 -10.93 -8.70
C ALA A 88 -25.26 -10.08 -7.64
N ARG A 89 -24.02 -10.44 -7.24
CA ARG A 89 -23.21 -9.67 -6.30
C ARG A 89 -22.93 -8.25 -6.79
N TYR A 90 -22.53 -8.11 -8.05
CA TYR A 90 -22.34 -6.80 -8.66
C TYR A 90 -23.62 -5.94 -8.62
N THR A 91 -24.79 -6.55 -8.83
CA THR A 91 -26.07 -5.83 -8.77
C THR A 91 -26.37 -5.35 -7.35
N GLU A 92 -26.08 -6.17 -6.33
CA GLU A 92 -26.16 -5.79 -4.92
C GLU A 92 -25.20 -4.63 -4.61
N ASP A 93 -23.95 -4.71 -5.07
CA ASP A 93 -22.94 -3.67 -4.87
C ASP A 93 -23.35 -2.35 -5.53
N MET A 94 -23.95 -2.39 -6.72
CA MET A 94 -24.45 -1.20 -7.41
C MET A 94 -25.66 -0.59 -6.70
N ALA A 95 -26.51 -1.41 -6.07
CA ALA A 95 -27.61 -0.92 -5.24
C ALA A 95 -27.08 -0.24 -3.96
N ALA A 96 -26.09 -0.86 -3.30
CA ALA A 96 -25.41 -0.29 -2.14
C ALA A 96 -24.69 1.02 -2.49
N ALA A 97 -23.98 1.08 -3.63
CA ALA A 97 -23.35 2.29 -4.12
C ALA A 97 -24.37 3.42 -4.29
N LYS A 98 -25.52 3.16 -4.92
CA LYS A 98 -26.58 4.17 -5.08
C LYS A 98 -27.14 4.67 -3.75
N ALA A 99 -27.20 3.82 -2.72
CA ALA A 99 -27.65 4.22 -1.40
C ALA A 99 -26.73 5.28 -0.77
N LEU A 100 -25.43 5.28 -1.10
CA LEU A 100 -24.45 6.26 -0.60
C LEU A 100 -24.77 7.70 -0.97
N LEU A 101 -25.47 7.92 -2.08
CA LEU A 101 -25.91 9.26 -2.50
C LEU A 101 -26.91 9.89 -1.53
N LYS A 102 -27.67 9.06 -0.80
CA LYS A 102 -28.71 9.50 0.15
C LYS A 102 -28.24 9.37 1.60
N ASN A 103 -27.49 8.32 1.88
CA ASN A 103 -26.95 8.03 3.21
C ASN A 103 -25.49 7.56 3.08
N PRO A 104 -24.50 8.39 3.43
CA PRO A 104 -23.08 8.04 3.30
C PRO A 104 -22.65 6.88 4.20
N GLU A 105 -23.44 6.51 5.21
CA GLU A 105 -23.24 5.36 6.09
C GLU A 105 -23.91 4.07 5.59
N ALA A 106 -24.58 4.10 4.43
CA ALA A 106 -25.24 2.92 3.85
C ALA A 106 -24.27 1.86 3.29
N ARG A 107 -22.96 2.01 3.52
CA ARG A 107 -21.98 0.99 3.14
C ARG A 107 -22.28 -0.30 3.92
N PRO A 108 -22.26 -1.49 3.28
CA PRO A 108 -22.39 -2.74 4.00
C PRO A 108 -21.20 -2.91 4.96
N LEU A 109 -21.39 -2.61 6.23
CA LEU A 109 -20.42 -2.92 7.28
C LEU A 109 -20.70 -4.34 7.75
N ASN A 110 -19.81 -5.28 7.43
CA ASN A 110 -19.85 -6.56 8.11
C ASN A 110 -19.32 -6.37 9.54
N VAL A 111 -20.20 -6.00 10.48
CA VAL A 111 -19.89 -5.87 11.92
C VAL A 111 -19.83 -7.25 12.60
N THR A 112 -19.50 -8.30 11.85
CA THR A 112 -19.27 -9.65 12.38
C THR A 112 -17.82 -9.73 12.88
N GLY A 113 -17.51 -8.87 13.82
CA GLY A 113 -16.26 -8.81 14.54
C GLY A 113 -16.56 -8.07 15.83
N GLY A 114 -16.51 -8.76 16.96
CA GLY A 114 -16.53 -8.09 18.27
C GLY A 114 -15.46 -7.00 18.33
N PRO A 115 -15.49 -6.13 19.37
CA PRO A 115 -14.55 -5.01 19.46
C PRO A 115 -13.13 -5.48 19.12
N ILE A 116 -12.57 -4.88 18.06
CA ILE A 116 -11.18 -5.06 17.64
C ILE A 116 -10.37 -4.51 18.80
N ARG A 117 -10.11 -5.38 19.79
CA ARG A 117 -9.47 -5.14 21.09
C ARG A 117 -9.10 -3.69 21.38
N SER A 118 -9.62 -3.15 22.49
CA SER A 118 -9.25 -1.89 23.17
C SER A 118 -7.77 -1.80 23.57
N THR A 119 -6.86 -2.24 22.71
CA THR A 119 -5.43 -2.20 22.91
C THR A 119 -5.03 -0.81 22.53
N ILE A 120 -4.95 0.06 23.53
CA ILE A 120 -4.23 1.32 23.42
C ILE A 120 -2.81 0.95 22.99
N THR A 121 -2.44 1.26 21.76
CA THR A 121 -1.04 1.20 21.32
C THR A 121 -0.30 2.32 22.02
N ALA A 122 0.14 2.09 23.25
CA ALA A 122 1.06 2.98 23.94
C ALA A 122 2.43 2.85 23.26
N MET A 123 2.81 3.87 22.52
CA MET A 123 4.19 4.02 22.03
C MET A 123 4.98 4.70 23.15
N ASP A 124 5.96 4.01 23.74
CA ASP A 124 6.94 4.65 24.63
C ASP A 124 7.85 5.55 23.77
N VAL A 125 7.55 6.86 23.75
CA VAL A 125 8.48 7.85 23.19
C VAL A 125 9.59 8.05 24.22
N LYS A 126 10.74 7.41 24.00
CA LYS A 126 11.94 7.66 24.80
C LYS A 126 12.38 9.12 24.62
N PRO A 127 12.65 9.87 25.70
CA PRO A 127 13.11 11.27 25.62
C PRO A 127 14.49 11.40 24.98
#